data_AF-A0ABD2LWU8-F1
#
_entry.id   AF-A0ABD2LWU8-F1
#
_cell.length_a   1.000
_cell.length_b   1.000
_cell.length_c   1.000
_cell.angle_alpha   90.00
_cell.angle_beta   90.00
_cell.angle_gamma   90.00
#
_symmetry.space_group_name_H-M   'P 1'
#
loop_
_entity.id
_entity.type
_entity.pdbx_description
1 polymer ?
#
loop_
_entity_poly.entity_id
_entity_poly.type
_entity_poly.pdbx_seq_one_letter_code
_entity_poly.pdbx_strand_id
1 'polypeptide(L)'
;MTSCRACRLDKCLLEGMDPTMVKAEQSADLSQFIQTLYKRREFLQQKLKEKEEKICHMDTVAVSAHWLMSVSPVISRMLSVEMREKQQRMITLDELGVDMDQFMEFLEAITYLTMNKPFLPNPTNVLMLLKLADYFQVPALKSRCETHLINCVEIPLIDRFLLIERFGLDNFKYYFLDFDVIKLRAFFNANHAQVFPVISKEFFGELFLRVCG
;
A
#
# COMPACT_ATOMS: atom_id res chain seq x y z
N MET A 1 -13.31 -24.32 -30.02
CA MET A 1 -12.19 -24.83 -29.19
C MET A 1 -11.05 -23.83 -29.27
N THR A 2 -10.89 -23.00 -28.27
CA THR A 2 -9.87 -21.96 -28.20
C THR A 2 -8.52 -22.60 -27.88
N SER A 3 -7.60 -22.60 -28.85
CA SER A 3 -6.23 -23.05 -28.64
C SER A 3 -5.52 -22.10 -27.68
N CYS A 4 -5.03 -22.61 -26.55
CA CYS A 4 -4.24 -21.84 -25.60
C CYS A 4 -2.87 -21.50 -26.21
N ARG A 5 -2.79 -20.39 -26.94
CA ARG A 5 -1.53 -19.85 -27.44
C ARG A 5 -0.98 -18.92 -26.37
N ALA A 6 -0.05 -19.46 -25.57
CA ALA A 6 0.79 -18.78 -24.59
C ALA A 6 0.26 -18.53 -23.15
N CYS A 7 -0.55 -19.43 -22.56
CA CYS A 7 -0.58 -19.47 -21.09
C CYS A 7 0.70 -20.12 -20.56
N ARG A 8 1.26 -19.60 -19.46
CA ARG A 8 2.21 -20.36 -18.64
C ARG A 8 1.45 -21.59 -18.14
N LEU A 9 1.85 -22.78 -18.59
CA LEU A 9 1.22 -24.06 -18.26
C LEU A 9 0.84 -24.19 -16.78
N ASP A 10 1.68 -23.68 -15.88
CA ASP A 10 1.44 -23.64 -14.43
C ASP A 10 0.16 -22.89 -14.06
N LYS A 11 -0.12 -21.73 -14.68
CA LYS A 11 -1.34 -20.96 -14.44
C LYS A 11 -2.57 -21.74 -14.88
N CYS A 12 -2.52 -22.37 -16.07
CA CYS A 12 -3.62 -23.20 -16.55
C CYS A 12 -3.87 -24.42 -15.65
N LEU A 13 -2.82 -25.07 -15.15
CA LEU A 13 -2.94 -26.19 -14.20
C LEU A 13 -3.59 -25.75 -12.88
N LEU A 14 -3.26 -24.54 -12.40
CA LEU A 14 -3.85 -23.96 -11.20
C LEU A 14 -5.30 -23.52 -11.40
N GLU A 15 -5.66 -23.03 -12.59
CA GLU A 15 -7.03 -22.60 -12.98
C GLU A 15 -7.94 -23.78 -13.37
N GLY A 16 -7.52 -25.02 -13.13
CA GLY A 16 -8.38 -26.20 -13.29
C GLY A 16 -8.33 -26.86 -14.67
N MET A 17 -7.31 -26.61 -15.48
CA MET A 17 -7.11 -27.34 -16.75
C MET A 17 -6.96 -28.84 -16.50
N ASP A 18 -7.71 -29.66 -17.25
CA ASP A 18 -7.55 -31.11 -17.29
C ASP A 18 -6.34 -31.50 -18.16
N PRO A 19 -5.29 -32.15 -17.59
CA PRO A 19 -4.12 -32.60 -18.34
C PRO A 19 -4.43 -33.56 -19.50
N THR A 20 -5.54 -34.29 -19.47
CA THR A 20 -5.93 -35.24 -20.53
C THR A 20 -6.34 -34.54 -21.83
N MET A 21 -6.63 -33.24 -21.77
CA MET A 21 -6.99 -32.42 -22.93
C MET A 21 -5.77 -32.00 -23.78
N VAL A 22 -4.54 -32.31 -23.33
CA VAL A 22 -3.32 -32.01 -24.08
C VAL A 22 -3.14 -33.03 -25.21
N LYS A 23 -3.36 -32.57 -26.44
CA LYS A 23 -3.07 -33.36 -27.65
C LYS A 23 -1.57 -33.25 -27.97
N ALA A 24 -0.80 -34.30 -27.73
CA ALA A 24 0.56 -34.43 -28.24
C ALA A 24 0.55 -35.42 -29.40
N GLU A 25 0.98 -34.99 -30.58
CA GLU A 25 0.74 -35.76 -31.82
C GLU A 25 1.61 -37.00 -31.97
N GLN A 26 2.69 -37.16 -31.21
CA GLN A 26 3.53 -38.36 -31.31
C GLN A 26 4.29 -38.57 -30.00
N SER A 27 3.90 -39.58 -29.20
CA SER A 27 4.77 -40.13 -28.16
C SER A 27 4.15 -41.40 -27.60
N ALA A 28 4.92 -42.49 -27.56
CA ALA A 28 4.63 -43.69 -26.78
C ALA A 28 4.56 -43.43 -25.26
N ASP A 29 4.71 -42.17 -24.86
CA ASP A 29 4.87 -41.69 -23.49
C ASP A 29 3.83 -40.64 -23.08
N LEU A 30 2.71 -40.52 -23.82
CA LEU A 30 1.63 -39.58 -23.50
C LEU A 30 1.10 -39.79 -22.07
N SER A 31 0.98 -41.04 -21.63
CA SER A 31 0.55 -41.39 -20.27
C SER A 31 1.52 -40.88 -19.21
N GLN A 32 2.83 -41.00 -19.42
CA GLN A 32 3.86 -40.49 -18.49
C GLN A 32 3.88 -38.96 -18.47
N PHE A 33 3.67 -38.33 -19.63
CA PHE A 33 3.54 -36.88 -19.73
C PHE A 33 2.33 -36.38 -18.94
N ILE A 34 1.16 -36.99 -19.10
CA ILE A 34 -0.06 -36.68 -18.34
C ILE A 34 0.19 -36.86 -16.82
N GLN A 35 0.81 -37.96 -16.40
CA GLN A 35 1.17 -38.16 -14.99
C GLN A 35 2.11 -37.07 -14.45
N THR A 36 3.05 -36.60 -15.27
CA THR A 36 3.95 -35.50 -14.90
C THR A 36 3.18 -34.20 -14.65
N LEU A 37 2.17 -33.90 -15.48
CA LEU A 37 1.32 -32.73 -15.30
C LEU A 37 0.47 -32.80 -14.02
N TYR A 38 -0.08 -33.98 -13.69
CA TYR A 38 -0.80 -34.18 -12.43
C TYR A 38 0.09 -33.95 -11.21
N LYS A 39 1.28 -34.57 -11.17
CA LYS A 39 2.27 -34.34 -10.10
C LYS A 39 2.66 -32.87 -9.98
N ARG A 40 2.84 -32.20 -11.11
CA ARG A 40 3.16 -30.76 -11.14
C ARG A 40 2.02 -29.90 -10.60
N ARG A 41 0.77 -30.23 -10.93
CA ARG A 41 -0.42 -29.56 -10.37
C ARG A 41 -0.50 -29.72 -8.85
N GLU A 42 -0.35 -30.95 -8.35
CA GLU A 42 -0.36 -31.24 -6.91
C GLU A 42 0.76 -30.48 -6.20
N PHE A 43 1.97 -30.48 -6.75
CA PHE A 43 3.10 -29.71 -6.20
C PHE A 43 2.82 -28.20 -6.16
N LEU A 44 2.23 -27.63 -7.21
CA LEU A 44 1.89 -26.21 -7.26
C LEU A 44 0.77 -25.86 -6.29
N GLN A 45 -0.25 -26.72 -6.15
CA GLN A 45 -1.31 -26.57 -5.15
C GLN A 45 -0.76 -26.67 -3.73
N GLN A 46 0.13 -27.62 -3.48
CA GLN A 46 0.84 -27.75 -2.20
C GLN A 46 1.67 -26.49 -1.91
N LYS A 47 2.41 -25.96 -2.89
CA LYS A 47 3.17 -24.72 -2.72
C LYS A 47 2.30 -23.49 -2.49
N LEU A 48 1.14 -23.40 -3.14
CA LEU A 48 0.16 -22.34 -2.87
C LEU A 48 -0.39 -22.49 -1.47
N LYS A 49 -0.77 -23.70 -1.06
CA LYS A 49 -1.27 -23.99 0.28
C LYS A 49 -0.22 -23.73 1.35
N GLU A 50 1.04 -24.10 1.12
CA GLU A 50 2.17 -23.76 1.98
C GLU A 50 2.44 -22.25 2.00
N LYS A 51 2.24 -21.55 0.89
CA LYS A 51 2.34 -20.08 0.85
C LYS A 51 1.19 -19.44 1.63
N GLU A 52 -0.01 -20.00 1.56
CA GLU A 52 -1.20 -19.58 2.31
C GLU A 52 -1.11 -19.94 3.81
N GLU A 53 -0.55 -21.10 4.17
CA GLU A 53 -0.35 -21.55 5.56
C GLU A 53 0.89 -20.91 6.20
N LYS A 54 1.91 -20.53 5.41
CA LYS A 54 3.09 -19.77 5.86
C LYS A 54 2.86 -18.26 5.87
N ILE A 55 1.72 -17.80 5.36
CA ILE A 55 0.99 -16.69 6.01
C ILE A 55 0.47 -17.27 7.33
N CYS A 56 1.41 -17.58 8.23
CA CYS A 56 1.09 -17.71 9.63
C CYS A 56 0.51 -16.36 9.99
N HIS A 57 -0.80 -16.36 10.21
CA HIS A 57 -1.52 -15.44 11.05
C HIS A 57 -0.70 -15.16 12.32
N MET A 58 0.26 -14.25 12.23
CA MET A 58 0.67 -13.43 13.37
C MET A 58 -0.56 -12.57 13.62
N ASP A 59 -1.54 -13.10 14.35
CA ASP A 59 -2.71 -12.34 14.77
C ASP A 59 -2.33 -11.28 15.80
N THR A 60 -1.15 -11.44 16.42
CA THR A 60 -0.62 -10.52 17.41
C THR A 60 0.89 -10.36 17.23
N VAL A 61 1.35 -9.12 17.38
CA VAL A 61 2.77 -8.78 17.45
C VAL A 61 3.04 -8.10 18.79
N ALA A 62 4.05 -8.59 19.52
CA ALA A 62 4.48 -7.97 20.77
C ALA A 62 5.49 -6.86 20.48
N VAL A 63 5.22 -5.67 21.00
CA VAL A 63 6.03 -4.46 20.78
C VAL A 63 6.26 -3.71 22.07
N SER A 64 7.31 -2.90 22.14
CA SER A 64 7.58 -2.06 23.30
C SER A 64 6.58 -0.90 23.36
N ALA A 65 5.70 -0.93 24.35
CA ALA A 65 4.76 0.15 24.62
C ALA A 65 5.48 1.49 24.80
N HIS A 66 6.54 1.53 25.61
CA HIS A 66 7.29 2.77 25.84
C HIS A 66 7.82 3.37 24.54
N TRP A 67 8.36 2.55 23.64
CA TRP A 67 8.86 3.03 22.35
C TRP A 67 7.73 3.56 21.47
N LEU A 68 6.58 2.88 21.36
CA LEU A 68 5.45 3.38 20.59
C LEU A 68 4.86 4.67 21.18
N MET A 69 4.80 4.78 22.51
CA MET A 69 4.32 5.98 23.20
C MET A 69 5.24 7.18 23.00
N SER A 70 6.54 6.98 22.75
CA SER A 70 7.48 8.10 22.52
C SER A 70 7.38 8.68 21.10
N VAL A 71 6.87 7.91 20.14
CA VAL A 71 6.75 8.31 18.73
C VAL A 71 5.32 8.66 18.32
N SER A 72 4.32 8.20 19.07
CA SER A 72 2.90 8.42 18.80
C SER A 72 2.18 8.98 20.03
N PRO A 73 1.69 10.23 20.00
CA PRO A 73 0.88 10.79 21.07
C PRO A 73 -0.47 10.08 21.20
N VAL A 74 -1.00 9.53 20.10
CA VAL A 74 -2.24 8.72 20.10
C VAL A 74 -2.03 7.46 20.92
N ILE A 75 -0.97 6.68 20.63
CA ILE A 75 -0.65 5.47 21.38
C ILE A 75 -0.31 5.81 22.83
N SER A 76 0.45 6.89 23.05
CA SER A 76 0.73 7.42 24.39
C SER A 76 -0.55 7.64 25.19
N ARG A 77 -1.56 8.28 24.59
CA ARG A 77 -2.86 8.47 25.24
C ARG A 77 -3.61 7.15 25.43
N MET A 78 -3.74 6.32 24.39
CA MET A 78 -4.42 5.01 24.45
C MET A 78 -3.90 4.13 25.59
N LEU A 79 -2.59 4.15 25.84
CA LEU A 79 -1.95 3.30 26.86
C LEU A 79 -1.77 3.97 28.22
N SER A 80 -1.93 5.31 28.31
CA SER A 80 -1.77 6.05 29.57
C SER A 80 -3.10 6.21 30.33
N VAL A 81 -4.20 6.44 29.61
CA VAL A 81 -5.53 6.64 30.23
C VAL A 81 -6.25 5.30 30.44
N GLU A 82 -7.24 5.25 31.33
CA GLU A 82 -8.03 4.04 31.62
C GLU A 82 -9.00 3.69 30.47
N MET A 83 -8.44 3.33 29.32
CA MET A 83 -9.16 2.80 28.17
C MET A 83 -9.01 1.27 28.08
N ARG A 84 -9.81 0.64 27.21
CA ARG A 84 -9.81 -0.82 27.03
C ARG A 84 -8.44 -1.32 26.59
N GLU A 85 -7.76 -0.55 25.74
CA GLU A 85 -6.43 -0.83 25.20
C GLU A 85 -5.37 -0.94 26.30
N LYS A 86 -5.42 -0.06 27.32
CA LYS A 86 -4.54 -0.13 28.49
C LYS A 86 -4.81 -1.37 29.34
N GLN A 87 -6.09 -1.69 29.57
CA GLN A 87 -6.48 -2.86 30.36
C GLN A 87 -6.10 -4.17 29.67
N GLN A 88 -6.32 -4.24 28.36
CA GLN A 88 -6.05 -5.42 27.53
C GLN A 88 -4.59 -5.50 27.07
N ARG A 89 -3.83 -4.39 27.15
CA ARG A 89 -2.49 -4.24 26.57
C ARG A 89 -2.44 -4.65 25.10
N MET A 90 -3.51 -4.34 24.36
CA MET A 90 -3.71 -4.76 22.98
C MET A 90 -4.35 -3.62 22.19
N ILE A 91 -3.91 -3.44 20.95
CA ILE A 91 -4.48 -2.48 19.99
C ILE A 91 -4.92 -3.30 18.78
N THR A 92 -6.20 -3.21 18.42
CA THR A 92 -6.78 -3.91 17.26
C THR A 92 -6.66 -3.05 16.01
N LEU A 93 -6.26 -3.66 14.89
CA LEU A 93 -6.04 -2.97 13.62
C LEU A 93 -7.17 -3.19 12.60
N ASP A 94 -8.18 -4.01 12.91
CA ASP A 94 -9.24 -4.42 11.99
C ASP A 94 -9.98 -3.24 11.36
N GLU A 95 -10.25 -2.19 12.15
CA GLU A 95 -10.94 -0.98 11.69
C GLU A 95 -10.10 -0.14 10.72
N LEU A 96 -8.79 -0.36 10.69
CA LEU A 96 -7.88 0.33 9.78
C LEU A 96 -7.81 -0.37 8.42
N GLY A 97 -8.30 -1.59 8.27
CA GLY A 97 -8.15 -2.37 7.03
C GLY A 97 -6.68 -2.50 6.63
N VAL A 98 -5.82 -2.73 7.62
CA VAL A 98 -4.36 -2.90 7.49
C VAL A 98 -4.03 -4.32 7.93
N ASP A 99 -3.28 -5.04 7.11
CA ASP A 99 -2.81 -6.38 7.47
C ASP A 99 -1.53 -6.34 8.33
N MET A 100 -1.12 -7.50 8.85
CA MET A 100 0.04 -7.57 9.74
C MET A 100 1.35 -7.21 9.02
N ASP A 101 1.51 -7.55 7.74
CA ASP A 101 2.72 -7.22 6.97
C ASP A 101 2.86 -5.70 6.82
N GLN A 102 1.76 -5.03 6.48
CA GLN A 102 1.69 -3.57 6.40
C GLN A 102 1.98 -2.90 7.75
N PHE A 103 1.46 -3.47 8.85
CA PHE A 103 1.77 -2.95 10.18
C PHE A 103 3.26 -3.15 10.54
N MET A 104 3.85 -4.28 10.17
CA MET A 104 5.28 -4.53 10.37
C MET A 104 6.15 -3.55 9.58
N GLU A 105 5.76 -3.21 8.34
CA GLU A 105 6.43 -2.16 7.56
C GLU A 105 6.36 -0.79 8.26
N PHE A 106 5.23 -0.46 8.90
CA PHE A 106 5.09 0.75 9.69
C PHE A 106 5.99 0.75 10.93
N LEU A 107 6.05 -0.37 11.66
CA LEU A 107 6.97 -0.51 12.81
C LEU A 107 8.43 -0.38 12.37
N GLU A 108 8.79 -0.96 11.23
CA GLU A 108 10.12 -0.82 10.64
C GLU A 108 10.41 0.65 10.29
N ALA A 109 9.49 1.34 9.62
CA ALA A 109 9.64 2.75 9.25
C ALA A 109 9.87 3.66 10.47
N ILE A 110 9.11 3.44 11.55
CA ILE A 110 9.29 4.14 12.83
C ILE A 110 10.63 3.80 13.46
N THR A 111 11.06 2.55 13.40
CA THR A 111 12.35 2.13 13.95
C THR A 111 13.48 2.91 13.28
N TYR A 112 13.49 2.98 11.94
CA TYR A 112 14.46 3.79 11.20
C TYR A 112 14.42 5.27 11.57
N LEU A 113 13.22 5.83 11.79
CA LEU A 113 13.06 7.22 12.26
C LEU A 113 13.77 7.43 13.61
N THR A 114 13.51 6.56 14.59
CA THR A 114 14.13 6.67 15.93
C THR A 114 15.64 6.47 15.92
N MET A 115 16.16 5.74 14.95
CA MET A 115 17.61 5.55 14.77
C MET A 115 18.27 6.67 13.94
N ASN A 116 17.52 7.71 13.53
CA ASN A 116 17.97 8.73 12.58
C ASN A 116 18.55 8.15 11.28
N LYS A 117 18.06 6.98 10.87
CA LYS A 117 18.50 6.34 9.63
C LYS A 117 17.66 6.82 8.46
N PRO A 118 18.24 6.86 7.25
CA PRO A 118 17.48 7.11 6.04
C PRO A 118 16.49 5.95 5.84
N PHE A 119 15.22 6.26 5.94
CA PHE A 119 14.13 5.40 5.48
C PHE A 119 13.33 6.24 4.51
N LEU A 120 13.17 5.72 3.31
CA LEU A 120 12.39 6.33 2.25
C LEU A 120 11.23 5.38 1.96
N PRO A 121 9.98 5.85 2.09
CA PRO A 121 8.84 5.15 1.54
C PRO A 121 9.07 4.82 0.06
N ASN A 122 8.37 3.81 -0.43
CA ASN A 122 8.37 3.45 -1.85
C ASN A 122 6.94 3.55 -2.41
N PRO A 123 6.76 3.51 -3.74
CA PRO A 123 5.45 3.67 -4.34
C PRO A 123 4.41 2.63 -3.90
N THR A 124 4.85 1.44 -3.49
CA THR A 124 3.96 0.34 -3.09
C THR A 124 3.44 0.48 -1.66
N ASN A 125 4.16 1.17 -0.78
CA ASN A 125 3.79 1.28 0.64
C ASN A 125 3.50 2.68 1.13
N VAL A 126 3.87 3.73 0.39
CA VAL A 126 3.76 5.13 0.86
C VAL A 126 2.35 5.52 1.29
N LEU A 127 1.31 5.03 0.61
CA LEU A 127 -0.09 5.35 0.93
C LEU A 127 -0.55 4.69 2.23
N MET A 128 -0.14 3.43 2.45
CA MET A 128 -0.43 2.70 3.68
C MET A 128 0.32 3.34 4.86
N LEU A 129 1.61 3.63 4.68
CA LEU A 129 2.41 4.32 5.69
C LEU A 129 1.85 5.69 6.02
N LEU A 130 1.39 6.46 5.02
CA LEU A 130 0.75 7.75 5.24
C LEU A 130 -0.52 7.60 6.08
N LYS A 131 -1.37 6.62 5.74
CA LYS A 131 -2.61 6.34 6.49
C LYS A 131 -2.33 6.02 7.96
N LEU A 132 -1.35 5.15 8.23
CA LEU A 132 -0.96 4.76 9.58
C LEU A 132 -0.28 5.92 10.34
N ALA A 133 0.58 6.68 9.67
CA ALA A 133 1.23 7.85 10.25
C ALA A 133 0.23 8.94 10.62
N ASP A 134 -0.81 9.15 9.81
CA ASP A 134 -1.88 10.09 10.13
C ASP A 134 -2.72 9.59 11.31
N TYR A 135 -3.18 8.33 11.25
CA TYR A 135 -4.01 7.73 12.30
C TYR A 135 -3.32 7.71 13.67
N PHE A 136 -2.07 7.22 13.72
CA PHE A 136 -1.28 7.18 14.95
C PHE A 136 -0.57 8.52 15.24
N GLN A 137 -0.79 9.56 14.43
CA GLN A 137 -0.17 10.87 14.57
C GLN A 137 1.36 10.80 14.76
N VAL A 138 2.06 10.24 13.78
CA VAL A 138 3.53 10.14 13.73
C VAL A 138 4.03 11.17 12.70
N PRO A 139 4.23 12.45 13.08
CA PRO A 139 4.41 13.54 12.10
C PRO A 139 5.69 13.39 11.29
N ALA A 140 6.75 12.86 11.91
CA ALA A 140 8.02 12.60 11.23
C ALA A 140 7.88 11.59 10.09
N LEU A 141 7.06 10.53 10.27
CA LEU A 141 6.80 9.57 9.20
C LEU A 141 5.91 10.18 8.12
N LYS A 142 4.87 10.91 8.53
CA LYS A 142 3.96 11.61 7.62
C LYS A 142 4.70 12.56 6.68
N SER A 143 5.62 13.37 7.21
CA SER A 143 6.46 14.28 6.43
C SER A 143 7.38 13.53 5.45
N ARG A 144 7.92 12.36 5.81
CA ARG A 144 8.68 11.52 4.88
C ARG A 144 7.82 10.95 3.76
N CYS A 145 6.61 10.48 4.06
CA CYS A 145 5.64 10.03 3.06
C CYS A 145 5.30 11.15 2.09
N GLU A 146 5.04 12.34 2.60
CA GLU A 146 4.73 13.53 1.81
C GLU A 146 5.88 13.89 0.85
N THR A 147 7.12 13.89 1.34
CA THR A 147 8.31 14.18 0.55
C THR A 147 8.50 13.18 -0.59
N HIS A 148 8.24 11.89 -0.30
CA HIS A 148 8.25 10.85 -1.31
C HIS A 148 7.14 11.07 -2.35
N LEU A 149 5.91 11.37 -1.89
CA LEU A 149 4.77 11.59 -2.77
C LEU A 149 5.00 12.74 -3.74
N ILE A 150 5.65 13.84 -3.35
CA ILE A 150 5.97 14.95 -4.28
C ILE A 150 6.72 14.45 -5.52
N ASN A 151 7.66 13.50 -5.34
CA ASN A 151 8.56 13.03 -6.39
C ASN A 151 8.16 11.67 -7.00
N CYS A 152 7.14 11.00 -6.45
CA CYS A 152 6.73 9.67 -6.90
C CYS A 152 6.02 9.73 -8.25
N VAL A 153 6.64 9.18 -9.31
CA VAL A 153 6.10 9.20 -10.67
C VAL A 153 5.15 8.03 -10.93
N GLU A 154 5.26 6.98 -10.12
CA GLU A 154 4.47 5.75 -10.20
C GLU A 154 3.02 5.97 -9.76
N ILE A 155 2.78 6.98 -8.92
CA ILE A 155 1.43 7.41 -8.54
C ILE A 155 1.07 8.66 -9.37
N PRO A 156 -0.05 8.66 -10.12
CA PRO A 156 -0.49 9.82 -10.89
C PRO A 156 -0.57 11.09 -10.03
N LEU A 157 -0.19 12.23 -10.61
CA LEU A 157 -0.16 13.50 -9.89
C LEU A 157 -1.55 13.90 -9.34
N ILE A 158 -2.62 13.56 -10.05
CA ILE A 158 -3.98 13.79 -9.60
C ILE A 158 -4.31 12.97 -8.35
N ASP A 159 -3.99 11.67 -8.34
CA ASP A 159 -4.26 10.80 -7.19
C ASP A 159 -3.52 11.29 -5.96
N ARG A 160 -2.28 11.76 -6.15
CA ARG A 160 -1.47 12.38 -5.10
C ARG A 160 -2.04 13.71 -4.60
N PHE A 161 -2.52 14.56 -5.52
CA PHE A 161 -3.14 15.84 -5.17
C PHE A 161 -4.37 15.66 -4.27
N LEU A 162 -5.20 14.65 -4.56
CA LEU A 162 -6.40 14.36 -3.77
C LEU A 162 -6.09 13.93 -2.32
N LEU A 163 -4.83 13.61 -2.00
CA LEU A 163 -4.39 13.28 -0.65
C LEU A 163 -4.13 14.54 0.20
N ILE A 164 -3.92 15.71 -0.42
CA ILE A 164 -3.46 16.92 0.28
C ILE A 164 -4.44 17.33 1.38
N GLU A 165 -5.70 17.55 1.02
CA GLU A 165 -6.75 17.93 1.98
C GLU A 165 -7.10 16.76 2.90
N ARG A 166 -7.18 15.55 2.34
CA ARG A 166 -7.57 14.34 3.08
C ARG A 166 -6.65 14.06 4.27
N PHE A 167 -5.34 14.24 4.07
CA PHE A 167 -4.32 13.96 5.07
C PHE A 167 -3.64 15.21 5.58
N GLY A 168 -4.07 16.44 5.24
CA GLY A 168 -3.37 17.67 5.64
C GLY A 168 -1.87 17.63 5.28
N LEU A 169 -1.55 17.48 3.99
CA LEU A 169 -0.18 17.43 3.48
C LEU A 169 0.31 18.85 3.15
N ASP A 170 0.78 19.57 4.17
CA ASP A 170 1.18 20.97 4.05
C ASP A 170 2.40 21.19 3.12
N ASN A 171 3.45 20.37 3.21
CA ASN A 171 4.61 20.49 2.32
C ASN A 171 4.22 20.23 0.84
N PHE A 172 3.27 19.34 0.61
CA PHE A 172 2.76 19.06 -0.73
C PHE A 172 1.83 20.18 -1.21
N LYS A 173 1.04 20.76 -0.30
CA LYS A 173 0.30 22.00 -0.57
C LYS A 173 1.25 23.10 -1.04
N TYR A 174 2.34 23.35 -0.30
CA TYR A 174 3.36 24.33 -0.67
C TYR A 174 4.05 24.01 -2.00
N TYR A 175 4.33 22.74 -2.28
CA TYR A 175 4.87 22.34 -3.58
C TYR A 175 3.95 22.75 -4.75
N PHE A 176 2.62 22.62 -4.62
CA PHE A 176 1.68 23.10 -5.63
C PHE A 176 1.61 24.64 -5.69
N LEU A 177 1.80 25.31 -4.56
CA LEU A 177 1.94 26.78 -4.48
C LEU A 177 3.27 27.31 -5.03
N ASP A 178 4.27 26.45 -5.27
CA ASP A 178 5.50 26.80 -5.97
C ASP A 178 5.57 26.22 -7.40
N PHE A 179 4.56 25.41 -7.78
CA PHE A 179 4.54 24.74 -9.07
C PHE A 179 4.49 25.74 -10.22
N ASP A 180 5.12 25.38 -11.35
CA ASP A 180 5.14 26.20 -12.56
C ASP A 180 3.70 26.51 -13.02
N VAL A 181 3.42 27.80 -13.27
CA VAL A 181 2.04 28.27 -13.54
C VAL A 181 1.47 27.66 -14.82
N ILE A 182 2.31 27.43 -15.85
CA ILE A 182 1.88 26.83 -17.11
C ILE A 182 1.49 25.36 -16.88
N LYS A 183 2.33 24.61 -16.16
CA LYS A 183 2.04 23.21 -15.79
C LYS A 183 0.82 23.11 -14.85
N LEU A 184 0.68 24.04 -13.90
CA LEU A 184 -0.45 24.08 -12.98
C LEU A 184 -1.77 24.31 -13.73
N ARG A 185 -1.79 25.26 -14.69
CA ARG A 185 -2.95 25.50 -15.54
C ARG A 185 -3.31 24.26 -16.38
N ALA A 186 -2.32 23.60 -16.97
CA ALA A 186 -2.54 22.36 -17.73
C ALA A 186 -3.11 21.25 -16.84
N PHE A 187 -2.58 21.11 -15.61
CA PHE A 187 -3.07 20.15 -14.63
C PHE A 187 -4.55 20.39 -14.28
N PHE A 188 -4.94 21.63 -13.98
CA PHE A 188 -6.34 21.96 -13.67
C PHE A 188 -7.28 21.74 -14.84
N ASN A 189 -6.87 22.13 -16.06
CA ASN A 189 -7.68 21.89 -17.25
C ASN A 189 -7.92 20.40 -17.49
N ALA A 190 -6.92 19.56 -17.26
CA ALA A 190 -7.03 18.11 -17.43
C ALA A 190 -7.84 17.41 -16.33
N ASN A 191 -7.88 17.98 -15.12
CA ASN A 191 -8.41 17.29 -13.93
C ASN A 191 -9.56 18.02 -13.22
N HIS A 192 -10.13 19.07 -13.83
CA HIS A 192 -11.16 19.94 -13.22
C HIS A 192 -12.28 19.16 -12.51
N ALA A 193 -12.84 18.15 -13.16
CA ALA A 193 -13.95 17.37 -12.62
C ALA A 193 -13.60 16.57 -11.35
N GLN A 194 -12.33 16.20 -11.16
CA GLN A 194 -11.87 15.44 -10.01
C GLN A 194 -11.40 16.34 -8.87
N VAL A 195 -10.79 17.48 -9.19
CA VAL A 195 -10.21 18.40 -8.19
C VAL A 195 -11.28 19.21 -7.47
N PHE A 196 -12.23 19.77 -8.22
CA PHE A 196 -13.18 20.76 -7.69
C PHE A 196 -14.07 20.26 -6.54
N PRO A 197 -14.53 18.98 -6.52
CA PRO A 197 -15.33 18.47 -5.41
C PRO A 197 -14.56 18.28 -4.11
N VAL A 198 -13.22 18.16 -4.16
CA VAL A 198 -12.40 17.72 -3.02
C VAL A 198 -11.55 18.84 -2.46
N ILE A 199 -11.17 19.82 -3.29
CA ILE A 199 -10.34 20.94 -2.86
C ILE A 199 -11.13 21.92 -1.98
N SER A 200 -10.52 22.41 -0.90
CA SER A 200 -11.14 23.46 -0.11
C SER A 200 -11.24 24.76 -0.92
N LYS A 201 -12.26 25.59 -0.63
CA LYS A 201 -12.40 26.90 -1.28
C LYS A 201 -11.20 27.80 -1.02
N GLU A 202 -10.61 27.68 0.16
CA GLU A 202 -9.41 28.43 0.56
C GLU A 202 -8.21 28.02 -0.29
N PHE A 203 -7.90 26.73 -0.37
CA PHE A 203 -6.77 26.26 -1.18
C PHE A 203 -6.99 26.51 -2.67
N PHE A 204 -8.22 26.36 -3.17
CA PHE A 204 -8.55 26.73 -4.53
C PHE A 204 -8.32 28.23 -4.79
N GLY A 205 -8.70 29.10 -3.84
CA GLY A 205 -8.46 30.54 -3.93
C GLY A 205 -6.97 30.88 -4.05
N GLU A 206 -6.13 30.26 -3.23
CA GLU A 206 -4.67 30.42 -3.29
C GLU A 206 -4.10 30.01 -4.65
N LEU A 207 -4.52 28.86 -5.18
CA LEU A 207 -4.06 28.38 -6.50
C LEU A 207 -4.62 29.24 -7.65
N PHE A 208 -5.86 29.70 -7.55
CA PHE A 208 -6.50 30.55 -8.55
C PHE A 208 -5.78 31.89 -8.69
N LEU A 209 -5.42 32.53 -7.57
CA LEU A 209 -4.63 33.77 -7.58
C LEU A 209 -3.30 33.60 -8.32
N ARG A 210 -2.66 32.44 -8.24
CA ARG A 210 -1.42 32.16 -8.98
C ARG A 210 -1.62 31.92 -10.47
N VAL A 211 -2.76 31.34 -10.86
CA VAL A 211 -3.04 31.02 -12.27
C VAL A 211 -3.55 32.23 -13.04
N CYS A 212 -4.25 33.15 -12.37
CA CYS A 212 -4.95 34.28 -12.97
C CYS A 212 -4.34 35.66 -12.66
N GLY A 213 -3.49 35.77 -11.64
CA GLY A 213 -2.68 36.96 -11.35
C GLY A 213 -1.42 37.00 -12.20
#